data_AF-A0A3M0ZWC2-F1
#
_entry.id   AF-A0A3M0ZWC2-F1
#
_cell.length_a   1.000
_cell.length_b   1.000
_cell.length_c   1.000
_cell.angle_alpha   90.00
_cell.angle_beta   90.00
_cell.angle_gamma   90.00
#
_symmetry.space_group_name_H-M   'P 1'
#
loop_
_entity.id
_entity.type
_entity.pdbx_description
1 polymer ?
#
loop_
_entity_poly.entity_id
_entity_poly.type
_entity_poly.pdbx_seq_one_letter_code
_entity_poly.pdbx_strand_id
1 'polypeptide(L)'
;MKNKTKFAALLITAFAIFTALRQFGFDLSLCQTVAFPLVAFSVAQLRLWGKKMPNPVLFCGVAAGLLGAASINLYTPNIGNGIYVSLLTNDDTGSESRTFRAQINKHLSYTGNYIARRYPEIISSHKTAKEMVSLSQEKAVIWGNTDQINVALKAVSPIPLAKMAPRWDGIPGRDLAFITQVPFFSLSYTPRSATARFIAYTLGAILERRQNLKLAYLGEASTTVGWWKKRHHKAYVLWQIGNMHFVDAVDSAEYEPSEIRCAIASYRKALNFIDEVRQNPDLYTAIHNNYALALYLKYELEGDKSAKEKIESELTRAKKYGKSASVGTARGADLWKTAKANIQKLYKIGLIAIPKLERKENKRRKKNAS
;
A
#
# COMPACT_ATOMS: atom_id res chain seq x y z
N MET A 1 -23.99 -25.77 46.23
CA MET A 1 -23.95 -25.97 44.76
C MET A 1 -24.33 -24.74 43.93
N LYS A 2 -25.35 -23.94 44.29
CA LYS A 2 -25.83 -22.78 43.48
C LYS A 2 -24.80 -21.68 43.12
N ASN A 3 -23.70 -21.53 43.87
CA ASN A 3 -22.66 -20.54 43.55
C ASN A 3 -21.65 -21.02 42.50
N LYS A 4 -21.43 -22.33 42.37
CA LYS A 4 -20.47 -22.89 41.41
C LYS A 4 -20.97 -22.75 39.96
N THR A 5 -22.27 -22.94 39.73
CA THR A 5 -22.91 -22.77 38.41
C THR A 5 -22.91 -21.32 37.94
N LYS A 6 -23.15 -20.36 38.84
CA LYS A 6 -23.09 -18.91 38.50
C LYS A 6 -21.68 -18.44 38.17
N PHE A 7 -20.68 -18.95 38.87
CA PHE A 7 -19.26 -18.67 38.61
C PHE A 7 -18.81 -19.22 37.25
N ALA A 8 -19.17 -20.48 36.95
CA ALA A 8 -18.88 -21.09 35.66
C ALA A 8 -19.52 -20.32 34.49
N ALA A 9 -20.78 -19.89 34.63
CA ALA A 9 -21.47 -19.10 33.61
C ALA A 9 -20.74 -17.77 33.31
N LEU A 10 -20.29 -17.05 34.34
CA LEU A 10 -19.56 -15.78 34.18
C LEU A 10 -18.21 -15.95 33.47
N LEU A 11 -17.46 -17.01 33.79
CA LEU A 11 -16.21 -17.33 33.11
C LEU A 11 -16.44 -17.70 31.64
N ILE A 12 -17.49 -18.48 31.35
CA ILE A 12 -17.86 -18.83 29.97
C ILE A 12 -18.25 -17.56 29.19
N THR A 13 -19.03 -16.65 29.79
CA THR A 13 -19.39 -15.38 29.15
C THR A 13 -18.17 -14.48 28.91
N ALA A 14 -17.28 -14.35 29.90
CA ALA A 14 -16.05 -13.55 29.74
C ALA A 14 -15.15 -14.13 28.63
N PHE A 15 -15.03 -15.46 28.56
CA PHE A 15 -14.30 -16.15 27.50
C PHE A 15 -14.97 -15.96 26.14
N ALA A 16 -16.29 -16.09 26.04
CA ALA A 16 -17.05 -15.87 24.81
C ALA A 16 -16.95 -14.43 24.30
N ILE A 17 -17.00 -13.43 25.19
CA ILE A 17 -16.79 -12.02 24.83
C ILE A 17 -15.34 -11.81 24.36
N PHE A 18 -14.37 -12.38 25.07
CA PHE A 18 -12.96 -12.29 24.67
C PHE A 18 -12.73 -12.89 23.28
N THR A 19 -13.25 -14.10 23.01
CA THR A 19 -13.10 -14.77 21.72
C THR A 19 -13.83 -14.02 20.61
N ALA A 20 -15.05 -13.53 20.85
CA ALA A 20 -15.80 -12.73 19.88
C ALA A 20 -15.05 -11.43 19.53
N LEU A 21 -14.58 -10.67 20.53
CA LEU A 21 -13.78 -9.46 20.29
C LEU A 21 -12.48 -9.78 19.53
N ARG A 22 -11.82 -10.90 19.84
CA ARG A 22 -10.61 -11.32 19.12
C ARG A 22 -10.89 -11.67 17.66
N GLN A 23 -12.04 -12.28 17.36
CA GLN A 23 -12.52 -12.57 16.00
C GLN A 23 -12.81 -11.28 15.22
N PHE A 24 -13.36 -10.26 15.87
CA PHE A 24 -13.57 -8.93 15.27
C PHE A 24 -12.29 -8.07 15.18
N GLY A 25 -11.12 -8.64 15.47
CA GLY A 25 -9.84 -7.96 15.28
C GLY A 25 -9.44 -7.02 16.42
N PHE A 26 -10.12 -7.03 17.57
CA PHE A 26 -9.71 -6.21 18.72
C PHE A 26 -8.34 -6.64 19.27
N ASP A 27 -7.63 -5.67 19.82
CA ASP A 27 -6.34 -5.88 20.46
C ASP A 27 -6.46 -6.63 21.77
N LEU A 28 -5.43 -7.43 22.09
CA LEU A 28 -5.41 -8.25 23.30
C LEU A 28 -5.65 -7.40 24.55
N SER A 29 -5.01 -6.25 24.67
CA SER A 29 -5.22 -5.36 25.82
C SER A 29 -6.65 -4.88 25.92
N LEU A 30 -7.31 -4.61 24.80
CA LEU A 30 -8.69 -4.13 24.76
C LEU A 30 -9.65 -5.26 25.12
N CYS A 31 -9.43 -6.46 24.56
CA CYS A 31 -10.13 -7.68 24.97
C CYS A 31 -9.92 -7.99 26.46
N GLN A 32 -8.71 -7.76 26.99
CA GLN A 32 -8.39 -7.96 28.41
C GLN A 32 -9.08 -6.91 29.28
N THR A 33 -9.04 -5.62 28.92
CA THR A 33 -9.77 -4.56 29.62
C THR A 33 -11.28 -4.87 29.66
N VAL A 34 -11.81 -5.56 28.65
CA VAL A 34 -13.22 -5.97 28.63
C VAL A 34 -13.49 -7.24 29.45
N ALA A 35 -12.65 -8.27 29.34
CA ALA A 35 -12.89 -9.57 29.95
C ALA A 35 -12.40 -9.67 31.41
N PHE A 36 -11.27 -9.04 31.76
CA PHE A 36 -10.67 -9.14 33.10
C PHE A 36 -11.54 -8.57 34.22
N PRO A 37 -12.29 -7.47 34.05
CA PRO A 37 -13.24 -7.04 35.06
C PRO A 37 -14.21 -8.16 35.42
N LEU A 38 -14.83 -8.83 34.44
CA LEU A 38 -15.77 -9.94 34.69
C LEU A 38 -15.13 -11.09 35.50
N VAL A 39 -13.85 -11.39 35.24
CA VAL A 39 -13.06 -12.36 36.02
C VAL A 39 -12.76 -11.84 37.43
N ALA A 40 -12.33 -10.58 37.57
CA ALA A 40 -12.05 -9.97 38.87
C ALA A 40 -13.31 -9.89 39.75
N PHE A 41 -14.48 -9.56 39.19
CA PHE A 41 -15.74 -9.49 39.92
C PHE A 41 -16.26 -10.86 40.37
N SER A 42 -16.00 -11.91 39.59
CA SER A 42 -16.34 -13.27 39.98
C SER A 42 -15.47 -13.80 41.13
N VAL A 43 -14.27 -13.24 41.32
CA VAL A 43 -13.35 -13.57 42.42
C VAL A 43 -13.56 -12.67 43.66
N ALA A 44 -13.80 -11.36 43.48
CA ALA A 44 -13.61 -10.37 44.55
C ALA A 44 -14.72 -10.24 45.61
N GLN A 45 -15.90 -10.85 45.46
CA GLN A 45 -17.01 -10.79 46.45
C GLN A 45 -17.20 -9.43 47.15
N LEU A 46 -17.18 -8.33 46.38
CA LEU A 46 -17.12 -6.96 46.91
C LEU A 46 -18.23 -6.67 47.93
N ARG A 47 -17.83 -6.14 49.08
CA ARG A 47 -18.71 -5.68 50.16
C ARG A 47 -18.65 -4.17 50.25
N LEU A 48 -19.81 -3.52 50.25
CA LEU A 48 -19.96 -2.09 50.53
C LEU A 48 -20.68 -1.95 51.87
N TRP A 49 -20.07 -1.23 52.81
CA TRP A 49 -20.57 -1.07 54.19
C TRP A 49 -20.98 -2.40 54.85
N GLY A 50 -20.10 -3.40 54.74
CA GLY A 50 -20.30 -4.72 55.33
C GLY A 50 -21.33 -5.62 54.63
N LYS A 51 -22.16 -5.09 53.72
CA LYS A 51 -23.13 -5.87 52.95
C LYS A 51 -22.55 -6.31 51.61
N LYS A 52 -22.78 -7.58 51.25
CA LYS A 52 -22.46 -8.08 49.91
C LYS A 52 -23.28 -7.29 48.88
N MET A 53 -22.60 -6.67 47.93
CA MET A 53 -23.32 -6.02 46.84
C MET A 53 -24.08 -7.07 46.03
N PRO A 54 -25.32 -6.80 45.61
CA PRO A 54 -26.04 -7.70 44.71
C PRO A 54 -25.26 -7.85 43.41
N ASN A 55 -24.94 -9.09 43.02
CA ASN A 55 -24.24 -9.40 41.78
C ASN A 55 -24.82 -8.70 40.52
N PRO A 56 -26.14 -8.48 40.38
CA PRO A 56 -26.70 -7.75 39.23
C PRO A 56 -26.26 -6.28 39.17
N VAL A 57 -26.14 -5.59 40.31
CA VAL A 57 -25.75 -4.17 40.36
C VAL A 57 -24.28 -4.01 39.96
N LEU A 58 -23.42 -4.91 40.46
CA LEU A 58 -22.02 -4.98 40.05
C LEU A 58 -21.91 -5.29 38.56
N PHE A 59 -22.69 -6.26 38.06
CA PHE A 59 -22.71 -6.60 36.63
C PHE A 59 -23.15 -5.42 35.76
N CYS A 60 -24.17 -4.67 36.15
CA CYS A 60 -24.61 -3.48 35.42
C CYS A 60 -23.57 -2.36 35.44
N GLY A 61 -22.90 -2.12 36.57
CA GLY A 61 -21.82 -1.12 36.66
C GLY A 61 -20.62 -1.48 35.78
N VAL A 62 -20.28 -2.77 35.72
CA VAL A 62 -19.23 -3.28 34.83
C VAL A 62 -19.67 -3.21 33.39
N ALA A 63 -20.87 -3.71 33.05
CA ALA A 63 -21.41 -3.62 31.70
C ALA A 63 -21.47 -2.16 31.23
N ALA A 64 -21.86 -1.21 32.09
CA ALA A 64 -21.87 0.21 31.77
C ALA A 64 -20.44 0.78 31.59
N GLY A 65 -19.49 0.42 32.46
CA GLY A 65 -18.09 0.80 32.30
C GLY A 65 -17.42 0.17 31.06
N LEU A 66 -17.79 -1.06 30.74
CA LEU A 66 -17.35 -1.81 29.56
C LEU A 66 -17.96 -1.24 28.28
N LEU A 67 -19.25 -0.91 28.28
CA LEU A 67 -19.91 -0.22 27.17
C LEU A 67 -19.39 1.22 27.03
N GLY A 68 -19.02 1.88 28.13
CA GLY A 68 -18.34 3.18 28.13
C GLY A 68 -16.93 3.12 27.54
N ALA A 69 -16.09 2.19 27.99
CA ALA A 69 -14.74 2.00 27.46
C ALA A 69 -14.73 1.43 26.03
N ALA A 70 -15.68 0.55 25.72
CA ALA A 70 -15.91 0.05 24.37
C ALA A 70 -16.42 1.17 23.49
N SER A 71 -17.36 2.02 23.90
CA SER A 71 -17.84 3.15 23.09
C SER A 71 -16.73 4.16 22.81
N ILE A 72 -15.86 4.48 23.77
CA ILE A 72 -14.70 5.37 23.55
C ILE A 72 -13.70 4.76 22.54
N ASN A 73 -13.52 3.44 22.53
CA ASN A 73 -12.63 2.76 21.58
C ASN A 73 -13.30 2.38 20.24
N LEU A 74 -14.63 2.21 20.23
CA LEU A 74 -15.47 1.92 19.07
C LEU A 74 -15.86 3.20 18.31
N TYR A 75 -15.72 4.37 18.93
CA TYR A 75 -15.84 5.66 18.25
C TYR A 75 -14.60 5.93 17.40
N THR A 76 -14.46 5.16 16.32
CA THR A 76 -13.73 5.60 15.13
C THR A 76 -14.63 5.43 13.92
N PRO A 77 -15.56 6.39 13.69
CA PRO A 77 -16.37 6.43 12.50
C PRO A 77 -15.47 6.84 11.32
N ASN A 78 -14.71 5.88 10.80
CA ASN A 78 -14.12 5.96 9.47
C ASN A 78 -14.15 4.55 8.85
N ILE A 79 -15.37 4.03 8.75
CA ILE A 79 -15.67 2.87 7.91
C ILE A 79 -15.31 3.28 6.47
N GLY A 80 -14.19 2.76 5.95
CA GLY A 80 -13.74 2.96 4.57
C GLY A 80 -12.49 3.84 4.35
N ASN A 81 -11.87 4.32 5.43
CA ASN A 81 -10.54 4.96 5.39
C ASN A 81 -9.54 4.25 6.31
N GLY A 82 -9.59 2.92 6.33
CA GLY A 82 -8.65 2.11 7.10
C GLY A 82 -7.52 1.52 6.25
N ILE A 83 -6.51 1.03 6.95
CA ILE A 83 -5.45 0.17 6.43
C ILE A 83 -5.45 -1.11 7.28
N TYR A 84 -5.41 -2.28 6.66
CA TYR A 84 -5.23 -3.52 7.41
C TYR A 84 -3.76 -3.87 7.62
N VAL A 85 -3.42 -4.26 8.84
CA VAL A 85 -2.13 -4.84 9.22
C VAL A 85 -2.38 -6.26 9.73
N SER A 86 -1.93 -7.24 8.96
CA SER A 86 -2.00 -8.67 9.25
C SER A 86 -1.00 -9.08 10.33
N LEU A 87 -1.27 -10.23 10.97
CA LEU A 87 -0.31 -10.90 11.83
C LEU A 87 0.92 -11.31 10.99
N LEU A 88 2.12 -10.98 11.48
CA LEU A 88 3.37 -11.36 10.83
C LEU A 88 3.57 -12.86 10.99
N THR A 89 4.05 -13.53 9.94
CA THR A 89 4.12 -15.01 9.89
C THR A 89 4.96 -15.64 11.01
N ASN A 90 5.92 -14.90 11.56
CA ASN A 90 6.83 -15.34 12.61
C ASN A 90 6.67 -14.52 13.91
N ASP A 91 5.50 -13.91 14.12
CA ASP A 91 5.13 -13.22 15.36
C ASP A 91 4.10 -14.04 16.15
N ASP A 92 4.59 -15.11 16.79
CA ASP A 92 3.75 -16.06 17.53
C ASP A 92 2.91 -15.41 18.63
N THR A 93 3.39 -14.30 19.20
CA THR A 93 2.72 -13.56 20.27
C THR A 93 1.81 -12.44 19.76
N GLY A 94 1.93 -12.06 18.49
CA GLY A 94 1.27 -10.88 17.93
C GLY A 94 1.80 -9.54 18.44
N SER A 95 2.89 -9.53 19.22
CA SER A 95 3.45 -8.34 19.86
C SER A 95 4.12 -7.41 18.84
N GLU A 96 4.82 -7.99 17.86
CA GLU A 96 5.50 -7.25 16.81
C GLU A 96 4.51 -6.56 15.86
N SER A 97 3.54 -7.31 15.34
CA SER A 97 2.43 -6.79 14.55
C SER A 97 1.67 -5.68 15.28
N ARG A 98 1.41 -5.86 16.59
CA ARG A 98 0.72 -4.86 17.40
C ARG A 98 1.54 -3.59 17.53
N THR A 99 2.83 -3.72 17.88
CA THR A 99 3.72 -2.56 18.04
C THR A 99 3.91 -1.83 16.73
N PHE A 100 4.09 -2.56 15.64
CA PHE A 100 4.21 -1.99 14.29
C PHE A 100 2.94 -1.23 13.88
N ARG A 101 1.76 -1.81 14.06
CA ARG A 101 0.48 -1.13 13.81
C ARG A 101 0.31 0.13 14.67
N ALA A 102 0.67 0.07 15.95
CA ALA A 102 0.61 1.22 16.84
C ALA A 102 1.54 2.36 16.36
N GLN A 103 2.73 2.04 15.86
CA GLN A 103 3.64 3.01 15.27
C GLN A 103 3.09 3.60 13.97
N ILE A 104 2.46 2.80 13.11
CA ILE A 104 1.78 3.31 11.91
C ILE A 104 0.68 4.30 12.32
N ASN A 105 -0.18 3.93 13.27
CA ASN A 105 -1.25 4.80 13.78
C ASN A 105 -0.72 6.11 14.35
N LYS A 106 0.39 6.07 15.10
CA LYS A 106 1.06 7.27 15.62
C LYS A 106 1.46 8.23 14.50
N HIS A 107 1.87 7.72 13.35
CA HIS A 107 2.29 8.57 12.23
C HIS A 107 1.12 8.98 11.32
N LEU A 108 0.10 8.13 11.17
CA LEU A 108 -1.11 8.44 10.40
C LEU A 108 -1.94 9.58 11.02
N SER A 109 -1.89 9.76 12.35
CA SER A 109 -2.57 10.89 12.99
C SER A 109 -2.08 12.26 12.50
N TYR A 110 -0.89 12.35 11.90
CA TYR A 110 -0.37 13.57 11.28
C TYR A 110 -0.78 13.73 9.81
N THR A 111 -1.22 12.66 9.13
CA THR A 111 -1.53 12.66 7.69
C THR A 111 -3.03 12.71 7.39
N GLY A 112 -3.89 12.52 8.40
CA GLY A 112 -5.34 12.66 8.29
C GLY A 112 -6.10 11.58 9.05
N ASN A 113 -7.31 11.29 8.58
CA ASN A 113 -8.30 10.43 9.25
C ASN A 113 -8.12 8.93 8.98
N TYR A 114 -6.88 8.47 8.78
CA TYR A 114 -6.58 7.06 8.48
C TYR A 114 -6.22 6.27 9.74
N ILE A 115 -6.69 5.03 9.82
CA ILE A 115 -6.42 4.15 10.96
C ILE A 115 -5.92 2.80 10.44
N ALA A 116 -4.75 2.39 10.93
CA ALA A 116 -4.24 1.04 10.79
C ALA A 116 -4.97 0.12 11.79
N ARG A 117 -5.70 -0.85 11.25
CA ARG A 117 -6.52 -1.84 11.96
C ARG A 117 -5.87 -3.22 11.89
N ARG A 118 -6.18 -4.07 12.86
CA ARG A 118 -5.72 -5.46 12.87
C ARG A 118 -6.51 -6.27 11.84
N TYR A 119 -5.81 -7.04 11.01
CA TYR A 119 -6.39 -8.18 10.33
C TYR A 119 -6.06 -9.46 11.13
N PRO A 120 -7.05 -10.29 11.49
CA PRO A 120 -6.86 -11.35 12.48
C PRO A 120 -6.02 -12.53 11.97
N GLU A 121 -5.95 -12.74 10.66
CA GLU A 121 -5.29 -13.89 10.04
C GLU A 121 -3.93 -13.52 9.42
N ILE A 122 -3.09 -14.54 9.22
CA ILE A 122 -1.81 -14.42 8.50
C ILE A 122 -2.10 -14.44 7.00
N ILE A 123 -1.64 -13.41 6.30
CA ILE A 123 -1.70 -13.37 4.83
C ILE A 123 -0.41 -13.99 4.28
N SER A 124 -0.52 -15.16 3.66
CA SER A 124 0.62 -15.93 3.15
C SER A 124 0.95 -15.65 1.68
N SER A 125 0.06 -14.97 0.94
CA SER A 125 0.23 -14.80 -0.51
C SER A 125 -0.18 -13.43 -1.05
N HIS A 126 0.48 -13.01 -2.14
CA HIS A 126 0.13 -11.79 -2.88
C HIS A 126 -1.27 -11.85 -3.50
N LYS A 127 -1.72 -13.05 -3.90
CA LYS A 127 -3.05 -13.27 -4.47
C LYS A 127 -4.13 -12.93 -3.44
N THR A 128 -4.02 -13.47 -2.24
CA THR A 128 -4.93 -13.18 -1.13
C THR A 128 -4.95 -11.69 -0.79
N ALA A 129 -3.78 -11.06 -0.69
CA ALA A 129 -3.72 -9.62 -0.43
C ALA A 129 -4.40 -8.78 -1.53
N LYS A 130 -4.23 -9.16 -2.81
CA LYS A 130 -4.89 -8.51 -3.95
C LYS A 130 -6.41 -8.62 -3.86
N GLU A 131 -6.91 -9.81 -3.57
CA GLU A 131 -8.35 -10.08 -3.42
C GLU A 131 -8.92 -9.26 -2.26
N MET A 132 -8.24 -9.24 -1.11
CA MET A 132 -8.66 -8.48 0.06
C MET A 132 -8.74 -6.98 -0.21
N VAL A 133 -7.71 -6.38 -0.82
CA VAL A 133 -7.72 -4.95 -1.17
C VAL A 133 -8.79 -4.62 -2.21
N SER A 134 -9.12 -5.57 -3.09
CA SER A 134 -10.14 -5.36 -4.14
C SER A 134 -11.56 -5.42 -3.59
N LEU A 135 -11.81 -6.31 -2.63
CA LEU A 135 -13.13 -6.55 -2.03
C LEU A 135 -13.41 -5.66 -0.81
N SER A 136 -12.37 -5.22 -0.10
CA SER A 136 -12.53 -4.39 1.10
C SER A 136 -12.66 -2.90 0.78
N GLN A 137 -13.19 -2.16 1.76
CA GLN A 137 -13.19 -0.69 1.74
C GLN A 137 -11.83 -0.09 2.14
N GLU A 138 -10.88 -0.92 2.59
CA GLU A 138 -9.58 -0.48 3.05
C GLU A 138 -8.72 0.02 1.88
N LYS A 139 -7.86 1.01 2.15
CA LYS A 139 -6.99 1.60 1.12
C LYS A 139 -5.74 0.76 0.88
N ALA A 140 -5.30 0.03 1.90
CA ALA A 140 -4.11 -0.80 1.85
C ALA A 140 -4.21 -2.02 2.77
N VAL A 141 -3.48 -3.06 2.43
CA VAL A 141 -3.24 -4.24 3.27
C VAL A 141 -1.73 -4.41 3.41
N ILE A 142 -1.28 -4.66 4.64
CA ILE A 142 0.11 -4.80 5.04
C ILE A 142 0.30 -6.17 5.68
N TRP A 143 1.28 -6.95 5.20
CA TRP A 143 1.58 -8.30 5.70
C TRP A 143 3.04 -8.65 5.49
N GLY A 144 3.48 -9.81 5.98
CA GLY A 144 4.82 -10.32 5.78
C GLY A 144 5.36 -10.98 7.04
N ASN A 145 6.64 -10.79 7.29
CA ASN A 145 7.35 -11.30 8.48
C ASN A 145 8.25 -10.21 9.07
N THR A 146 8.97 -10.52 10.14
CA THR A 146 9.88 -9.57 10.80
C THR A 146 11.15 -9.23 10.00
N ASP A 147 11.34 -9.79 8.81
CA ASP A 147 12.44 -9.42 7.92
C ASP A 147 11.96 -8.50 6.80
N GLN A 148 10.78 -8.80 6.26
CA GLN A 148 10.20 -8.15 5.09
C GLN A 148 8.70 -7.93 5.23
N ILE A 149 8.30 -6.69 4.98
CA ILE A 149 6.91 -6.25 4.90
C ILE A 149 6.52 -6.02 3.46
N ASN A 150 5.33 -6.46 3.10
CA ASN A 150 4.68 -6.23 1.83
C ASN A 150 3.48 -5.29 2.05
N VAL A 151 3.30 -4.38 1.10
CA VAL A 151 2.18 -3.45 1.07
C VAL A 151 1.44 -3.66 -0.24
N ALA A 152 0.14 -3.93 -0.14
CA ALA A 152 -0.80 -3.94 -1.25
C ALA A 152 -1.65 -2.69 -1.14
N LEU A 153 -1.75 -1.97 -2.25
CA LEU A 153 -2.60 -0.80 -2.39
C LEU A 153 -3.73 -1.10 -3.36
N LYS A 154 -4.86 -0.41 -3.20
CA LYS A 154 -5.96 -0.52 -4.16
C LYS A 154 -5.47 -0.12 -5.54
N ALA A 155 -5.53 -1.05 -6.48
CA ALA A 155 -5.01 -0.84 -7.82
C ALA A 155 -5.78 0.31 -8.49
N VAL A 156 -5.04 1.32 -8.94
CA VAL A 156 -5.58 2.41 -9.77
C VAL A 156 -5.21 2.10 -11.21
N SER A 157 -6.20 2.18 -12.09
CA SER A 157 -5.96 2.02 -13.53
C SER A 157 -4.97 3.08 -14.02
N PRO A 158 -3.98 2.70 -14.84
CA PRO A 158 -3.13 3.66 -15.53
C PRO A 158 -3.98 4.67 -16.30
N ILE A 159 -3.55 5.93 -16.31
CA ILE A 159 -4.29 7.03 -16.92
C ILE A 159 -3.71 7.27 -18.32
N PRO A 160 -4.52 7.22 -19.40
CA PRO A 160 -4.08 7.65 -20.72
C PRO A 160 -3.66 9.12 -20.73
N LEU A 161 -2.60 9.48 -21.46
CA LEU A 161 -2.15 10.87 -21.57
C LEU A 161 -3.25 11.80 -22.07
N ALA A 162 -4.13 11.33 -22.96
CA ALA A 162 -5.30 12.06 -23.45
C ALA A 162 -6.24 12.53 -22.33
N LYS A 163 -6.29 11.81 -21.19
CA LYS A 163 -7.08 12.21 -20.02
C LYS A 163 -6.34 13.18 -19.09
N MET A 164 -5.01 13.18 -19.13
CA MET A 164 -4.17 14.04 -18.29
C MET A 164 -3.91 15.39 -18.95
N ALA A 165 -3.82 15.41 -20.28
CA ALA A 165 -3.51 16.59 -21.08
C ALA A 165 -4.58 16.80 -22.17
N PRO A 166 -5.85 17.05 -21.80
CA PRO A 166 -6.96 17.12 -22.77
C PRO A 166 -6.78 18.23 -23.83
N ARG A 167 -6.04 19.29 -23.51
CA ARG A 167 -5.74 20.40 -24.43
C ARG A 167 -4.65 20.11 -25.46
N TRP A 168 -3.95 18.98 -25.35
CA TRP A 168 -2.89 18.59 -26.29
C TRP A 168 -3.46 17.79 -27.46
N ASP A 169 -4.51 18.33 -28.07
CA ASP A 169 -5.14 17.72 -29.24
C ASP A 169 -4.16 17.76 -30.43
N GLY A 170 -3.87 16.59 -30.99
CA GLY A 170 -3.00 16.44 -32.17
C GLY A 170 -1.62 15.83 -31.90
N ILE A 171 -1.18 15.69 -30.64
CA ILE A 171 0.04 14.93 -30.35
C ILE A 171 -0.22 13.45 -30.68
N PRO A 172 0.64 12.79 -31.49
CA PRO A 172 0.60 11.35 -31.66
C PRO A 172 0.64 10.63 -30.30
N GLY A 173 0.27 9.35 -30.21
CA GLY A 173 0.47 8.60 -28.96
C GLY A 173 -0.27 9.12 -27.71
N ARG A 174 -1.29 9.99 -27.83
CA ARG A 174 -2.11 10.44 -26.69
C ARG A 174 -2.76 9.30 -25.87
N ASP A 175 -2.89 8.13 -26.47
CA ASP A 175 -3.40 6.95 -25.77
C ASP A 175 -2.37 6.27 -24.86
N LEU A 176 -1.11 6.69 -24.85
CA LEU A 176 -0.09 6.13 -23.96
C LEU A 176 -0.54 6.22 -22.51
N ALA A 177 -0.31 5.16 -21.76
CA ALA A 177 -0.82 5.01 -20.41
C ALA A 177 0.27 5.28 -19.36
N PHE A 178 0.01 6.27 -18.51
CA PHE A 178 0.83 6.68 -17.38
C PHE A 178 0.45 5.91 -16.11
N ILE A 179 1.44 5.39 -15.38
CA ILE A 179 1.21 4.63 -14.16
C ILE A 179 1.24 5.59 -12.97
N THR A 180 0.10 5.80 -12.33
CA THR A 180 0.00 6.73 -11.19
C THR A 180 0.32 6.08 -9.84
N GLN A 181 0.16 4.77 -9.74
CA GLN A 181 0.36 4.03 -8.48
C GLN A 181 0.95 2.64 -8.73
N VAL A 182 1.89 2.23 -7.88
CA VAL A 182 2.38 0.85 -7.82
C VAL A 182 1.52 0.07 -6.84
N PRO A 183 0.80 -0.99 -7.29
CA PRO A 183 -0.14 -1.71 -6.43
C PRO A 183 0.55 -2.57 -5.37
N PHE A 184 1.80 -2.98 -5.57
CA PHE A 184 2.54 -3.82 -4.63
C PHE A 184 4.00 -3.39 -4.49
N PHE A 185 4.44 -3.15 -3.26
CA PHE A 185 5.86 -2.93 -2.96
C PHE A 185 6.26 -3.62 -1.66
N SER A 186 7.56 -3.91 -1.54
CA SER A 186 8.13 -4.68 -0.44
C SER A 186 9.29 -3.91 0.18
N LEU A 187 9.31 -3.87 1.51
CA LEU A 187 10.27 -3.14 2.34
C LEU A 187 10.89 -4.07 3.38
N SER A 188 12.08 -3.75 3.86
CA SER A 188 12.60 -4.43 5.05
C SER A 188 11.83 -3.97 6.28
N TYR A 189 11.50 -4.89 7.18
CA TYR A 189 10.84 -4.56 8.44
C TYR A 189 11.73 -3.70 9.34
N THR A 190 13.03 -4.02 9.41
CA THR A 190 13.99 -3.38 10.33
C THR A 190 14.73 -2.22 9.66
N PRO A 191 14.77 -1.01 10.25
CA PRO A 191 14.23 -0.66 11.57
C PRO A 191 12.72 -0.40 11.54
N ARG A 192 12.00 -1.07 12.45
CA ARG A 192 10.53 -1.09 12.55
C ARG A 192 9.88 0.29 12.52
N SER A 193 10.43 1.23 13.30
CA SER A 193 9.92 2.60 13.40
C SER A 193 10.05 3.39 12.08
N ALA A 194 11.18 3.24 11.37
CA ALA A 194 11.37 3.89 10.08
C ALA A 194 10.44 3.31 9.03
N THR A 195 10.24 1.99 9.02
CA THR A 195 9.31 1.31 8.13
C THR A 195 7.86 1.76 8.38
N ALA A 196 7.44 1.83 9.64
CA ALA A 196 6.12 2.32 10.00
C ALA A 196 5.92 3.78 9.56
N ARG A 197 6.92 4.63 9.82
CA ARG A 197 6.93 6.05 9.41
C ARG A 197 6.82 6.20 7.90
N PHE A 198 7.67 5.50 7.14
CA PHE A 198 7.67 5.53 5.68
C PHE A 198 6.30 5.13 5.11
N ILE A 199 5.72 4.02 5.61
CA ILE A 199 4.42 3.55 5.15
C ILE A 199 3.34 4.58 5.44
N ALA A 200 3.29 5.12 6.66
CA ALA A 200 2.27 6.09 7.06
C ALA A 200 2.31 7.37 6.20
N TYR A 201 3.49 7.96 5.99
CA TYR A 201 3.64 9.16 5.17
C TYR A 201 3.44 8.88 3.68
N THR A 202 3.87 7.72 3.17
CA THR A 202 3.61 7.34 1.78
C THR A 202 2.11 7.16 1.53
N LEU A 203 1.38 6.52 2.46
CA LEU A 203 -0.07 6.39 2.36
C LEU A 203 -0.76 7.76 2.47
N GLY A 204 -0.31 8.62 3.39
CA GLY A 204 -0.75 10.02 3.45
C GLY A 204 -0.58 10.73 2.10
N ALA A 205 0.59 10.62 1.48
CA ALA A 205 0.89 11.22 0.18
C ALA A 205 0.03 10.68 -0.97
N ILE A 206 -0.27 9.38 -1.00
CA ILE A 206 -1.06 8.76 -2.06
C ILE A 206 -2.52 9.20 -1.98
N LEU A 207 -3.03 9.41 -0.77
CA LEU A 207 -4.44 9.68 -0.53
C LEU A 207 -4.76 11.17 -0.45
N GLU A 208 -3.75 12.02 -0.27
CA GLU A 208 -3.86 13.46 -0.24
C GLU A 208 -4.08 14.06 -1.65
N ARG A 209 -5.00 15.03 -1.73
CA ARG A 209 -5.31 15.76 -2.97
C ARG A 209 -4.46 17.02 -3.12
N ARG A 210 -4.06 17.65 -2.01
CA ARG A 210 -3.28 18.89 -2.00
C ARG A 210 -1.81 18.59 -2.28
N GLN A 211 -1.29 19.10 -3.41
CA GLN A 211 0.09 18.85 -3.85
C GLN A 211 1.15 19.23 -2.80
N ASN A 212 1.02 20.38 -2.14
CA ASN A 212 1.98 20.82 -1.12
C ASN A 212 2.07 19.84 0.06
N LEU A 213 0.93 19.32 0.53
CA LEU A 213 0.91 18.32 1.60
C LEU A 213 1.46 16.98 1.12
N LYS A 214 1.15 16.59 -0.11
CA LYS A 214 1.74 15.41 -0.73
C LYS A 214 3.28 15.50 -0.78
N LEU A 215 3.84 16.64 -1.20
CA LEU A 215 5.28 16.88 -1.17
C LEU A 215 5.85 16.83 0.25
N ALA A 216 5.18 17.46 1.22
CA ALA A 216 5.61 17.41 2.62
C ALA A 216 5.67 15.97 3.13
N TYR A 217 4.64 15.17 2.90
CA TYR A 217 4.62 13.76 3.28
C TYR A 217 5.66 12.91 2.55
N LEU A 218 5.89 13.15 1.25
CA LEU A 218 6.96 12.48 0.51
C LEU A 218 8.34 12.90 1.02
N GLY A 219 8.52 14.17 1.39
CA GLY A 219 9.70 14.70 2.05
C GLY A 219 9.96 13.95 3.36
N GLU A 220 8.96 13.87 4.22
CA GLU A 220 9.02 13.11 5.48
C GLU A 220 9.35 11.62 5.24
N ALA A 221 8.71 10.98 4.26
CA ALA A 221 9.03 9.61 3.87
C ALA A 221 10.46 9.47 3.32
N SER A 222 11.02 10.50 2.68
CA SER A 222 12.40 10.50 2.19
C SER A 222 13.44 10.64 3.31
N THR A 223 13.06 11.32 4.41
CA THR A 223 13.93 11.49 5.58
C THR A 223 14.08 10.24 6.43
N THR A 224 13.32 9.17 6.14
CA THR A 224 13.52 7.88 6.80
C THR A 224 14.85 7.27 6.32
N VAL A 225 15.95 7.76 6.87
CA VAL A 225 17.29 7.18 6.76
C VAL A 225 17.36 6.07 7.81
N GLY A 226 16.47 5.09 7.66
CA GLY A 226 16.54 3.87 8.45
C GLY A 226 17.72 3.06 7.96
N TRP A 227 18.31 2.25 8.85
CA TRP A 227 19.42 1.34 8.62
C TRP A 227 19.08 0.18 7.65
N TRP A 228 18.18 0.43 6.71
CA TRP A 228 17.87 -0.43 5.61
C TRP A 228 19.13 -0.63 4.77
N LYS A 229 19.61 -1.88 4.74
CA LYS A 229 20.69 -2.29 3.83
C LYS A 229 20.38 -1.96 2.36
N LYS A 230 19.10 -1.76 2.01
CA LYS A 230 18.61 -1.49 0.64
C LYS A 230 17.84 -0.18 0.56
N ARG A 231 18.03 0.56 -0.54
CA ARG A 231 17.52 1.94 -0.70
C ARG A 231 16.22 2.05 -1.52
N HIS A 232 15.46 0.95 -1.67
CA HIS A 232 14.24 0.91 -2.50
C HIS A 232 13.14 1.90 -2.08
N HIS A 233 13.07 2.25 -0.80
CA HIS A 233 12.17 3.30 -0.30
C HIS A 233 12.44 4.65 -0.96
N LYS A 234 13.72 5.01 -1.19
CA LYS A 234 14.10 6.25 -1.90
C LYS A 234 13.68 6.21 -3.36
N ALA A 235 13.78 5.05 -4.00
CA ALA A 235 13.29 4.87 -5.37
C ALA A 235 11.80 5.14 -5.47
N TYR A 236 10.99 4.64 -4.52
CA TYR A 236 9.55 4.88 -4.50
C TYR A 236 9.22 6.36 -4.36
N VAL A 237 9.86 7.06 -3.42
CA VAL A 237 9.63 8.49 -3.19
C VAL A 237 10.04 9.32 -4.40
N LEU A 238 11.22 9.07 -4.97
CA LEU A 238 11.70 9.78 -6.16
C LEU A 238 10.82 9.51 -7.38
N TRP A 239 10.28 8.30 -7.51
CA TRP A 239 9.32 7.99 -8.56
C TRP A 239 8.00 8.78 -8.38
N GLN A 240 7.49 8.87 -7.15
CA GLN A 240 6.30 9.69 -6.85
C GLN A 240 6.55 11.18 -7.11
N ILE A 241 7.70 11.72 -6.72
CA ILE A 241 8.11 13.10 -7.02
C ILE A 241 8.19 13.30 -8.54
N GLY A 242 8.80 12.37 -9.28
CA GLY A 242 8.84 12.41 -10.73
C GLY A 242 7.44 12.40 -11.37
N ASN A 243 6.50 11.64 -10.80
CA ASN A 243 5.11 11.65 -11.25
C ASN A 243 4.42 12.99 -10.99
N MET A 244 4.76 13.70 -9.91
CA MET A 244 4.20 15.02 -9.64
C MET A 244 4.67 16.02 -10.69
N HIS A 245 5.98 16.13 -10.90
CA HIS A 245 6.54 16.98 -11.97
C HIS A 245 6.01 16.61 -13.36
N PHE A 246 5.82 15.31 -13.65
CA PHE A 246 5.20 14.90 -14.91
C PHE A 246 3.77 15.41 -15.03
N VAL A 247 2.97 15.28 -13.97
CA VAL A 247 1.59 15.79 -13.95
C VAL A 247 1.58 17.30 -14.10
N ASP A 248 2.41 18.02 -13.36
CA ASP A 248 2.49 19.48 -13.42
C ASP A 248 2.85 19.96 -14.83
N ALA A 249 3.81 19.29 -15.49
CA ALA A 249 4.20 19.61 -16.86
C ALA A 249 3.09 19.41 -17.90
N VAL A 250 2.15 18.49 -17.65
CA VAL A 250 1.06 18.18 -18.59
C VAL A 250 -0.25 18.87 -18.23
N ASP A 251 -0.43 19.27 -16.97
CA ASP A 251 -1.62 19.93 -16.42
C ASP A 251 -1.51 21.48 -16.37
N SER A 252 -0.29 22.03 -16.47
CA SER A 252 -0.01 23.47 -16.63
C SER A 252 -0.63 24.09 -17.90
N ALA A 253 -1.13 25.34 -17.81
CA ALA A 253 -1.81 26.03 -18.91
C ALA A 253 -1.07 25.91 -20.26
N GLU A 254 0.25 26.02 -20.20
CA GLU A 254 1.17 25.76 -21.29
C GLU A 254 2.10 24.61 -20.87
N TYR A 255 2.59 23.83 -21.83
CA TYR A 255 3.60 22.80 -21.56
C TYR A 255 4.82 23.41 -20.85
N GLU A 256 5.27 22.81 -19.73
CA GLU A 256 6.43 23.26 -18.95
C GLU A 256 7.66 22.33 -19.13
N PRO A 257 8.66 22.72 -19.94
CA PRO A 257 9.84 21.88 -20.20
C PRO A 257 10.70 21.62 -18.95
N SER A 258 10.77 22.58 -18.02
CA SER A 258 11.48 22.45 -16.75
C SER A 258 10.92 21.30 -15.92
N GLU A 259 9.61 21.17 -15.85
CA GLU A 259 8.92 20.13 -15.09
C GLU A 259 9.16 18.74 -15.69
N ILE A 260 9.16 18.59 -17.02
CA ILE A 260 9.57 17.34 -17.66
C ILE A 260 11.04 16.99 -17.36
N ARG A 261 11.95 17.96 -17.34
CA ARG A 261 13.35 17.72 -16.97
C ARG A 261 13.47 17.25 -15.52
N CYS A 262 12.71 17.85 -14.61
CA CYS A 262 12.62 17.42 -13.20
C CYS A 262 12.06 16.00 -13.08
N ALA A 263 11.02 15.65 -13.83
CA ALA A 263 10.47 14.30 -13.89
C ALA A 263 11.51 13.28 -14.37
N ILE A 264 12.19 13.55 -15.48
CA ILE A 264 13.27 12.73 -16.04
C ILE A 264 14.40 12.53 -15.03
N ALA A 265 14.87 13.60 -14.40
CA ALA A 265 15.94 13.55 -13.42
C ALA A 265 15.55 12.68 -12.21
N SER A 266 14.30 12.82 -11.75
CA SER A 266 13.74 12.06 -10.63
C SER A 266 13.64 10.57 -10.95
N TYR A 267 13.12 10.20 -12.11
CA TYR A 267 13.04 8.79 -12.53
C TYR A 267 14.42 8.15 -12.69
N ARG A 268 15.36 8.86 -13.32
CA ARG A 268 16.75 8.39 -13.43
C ARG A 268 17.38 8.15 -12.06
N LYS A 269 17.17 9.09 -11.12
CA LYS A 269 17.67 8.95 -9.75
C LYS A 269 16.98 7.81 -9.00
N ALA A 270 15.68 7.59 -9.24
CA ALA A 270 14.95 6.46 -8.67
C ALA A 270 15.52 5.11 -9.12
N LEU A 271 15.88 4.97 -10.40
CA LEU A 271 16.51 3.75 -10.93
C LEU A 271 17.84 3.43 -10.23
N ASN A 272 18.62 4.45 -9.86
CA ASN A 272 19.88 4.27 -9.13
C ASN A 272 19.70 3.73 -7.69
N PHE A 273 18.47 3.66 -7.19
CA PHE A 273 18.16 3.14 -5.85
C PHE A 273 17.42 1.79 -5.87
N ILE A 274 17.20 1.20 -7.06
CA ILE A 274 16.66 -0.16 -7.20
C ILE A 274 17.79 -1.12 -7.54
N ASP A 275 18.51 -1.54 -6.51
CA ASP A 275 19.63 -2.47 -6.63
C ASP A 275 19.15 -3.91 -6.96
N GLU A 276 17.95 -4.29 -6.51
CA GLU A 276 17.41 -5.64 -6.66
C GLU A 276 16.01 -5.62 -7.28
N VAL A 277 15.98 -5.64 -8.63
CA VAL A 277 14.73 -5.65 -9.40
C VAL A 277 13.78 -6.78 -8.99
N ARG A 278 14.31 -7.93 -8.53
CA ARG A 278 13.50 -9.07 -8.07
C ARG A 278 12.62 -8.74 -6.86
N GLN A 279 13.05 -7.83 -5.98
CA GLN A 279 12.30 -7.50 -4.77
C GLN A 279 11.14 -6.53 -5.03
N ASN A 280 11.32 -5.62 -6.00
CA ASN A 280 10.34 -4.58 -6.34
C ASN A 280 10.13 -4.46 -7.85
N PRO A 281 9.71 -5.53 -8.54
CA PRO A 281 9.64 -5.52 -10.00
C PRO A 281 8.51 -4.62 -10.54
N ASP A 282 7.45 -4.42 -9.77
CA ASP A 282 6.34 -3.52 -10.12
C ASP A 282 6.79 -2.06 -10.11
N LEU A 283 7.53 -1.65 -9.08
CA LEU A 283 8.11 -0.30 -9.00
C LEU A 283 9.12 -0.07 -10.12
N TYR A 284 9.99 -1.05 -10.38
CA TYR A 284 10.95 -0.98 -11.48
C TYR A 284 10.26 -0.84 -12.86
N THR A 285 9.18 -1.60 -13.06
CA THR A 285 8.34 -1.50 -14.27
C THR A 285 7.68 -0.14 -14.40
N ALA A 286 7.13 0.39 -13.30
CA ALA A 286 6.48 1.69 -13.27
C ALA A 286 7.45 2.85 -13.56
N ILE A 287 8.65 2.82 -12.97
CA ILE A 287 9.68 3.84 -13.21
C ILE A 287 10.08 3.86 -14.68
N HIS A 288 10.43 2.70 -15.26
CA HIS A 288 10.82 2.65 -16.67
C HIS A 288 9.70 3.06 -17.63
N ASN A 289 8.45 2.67 -17.35
CA ASN A 289 7.31 3.08 -18.17
C ASN A 289 7.14 4.61 -18.14
N ASN A 290 7.06 5.21 -16.95
CA ASN A 290 6.84 6.64 -16.83
C ASN A 290 8.04 7.46 -17.31
N TYR A 291 9.26 6.95 -17.11
CA TYR A 291 10.45 7.56 -17.67
C TYR A 291 10.42 7.59 -19.20
N ALA A 292 10.01 6.49 -19.83
CA ALA A 292 9.85 6.46 -21.29
C ALA A 292 8.77 7.44 -21.78
N LEU A 293 7.67 7.63 -21.03
CA LEU A 293 6.65 8.62 -21.34
C LEU A 293 7.18 10.06 -21.20
N ALA A 294 8.00 10.34 -20.19
CA ALA A 294 8.64 11.65 -20.05
C ALA A 294 9.63 11.94 -21.19
N LEU A 295 10.42 10.93 -21.58
CA LEU A 295 11.30 11.01 -22.75
C LEU A 295 10.51 11.17 -24.06
N TYR A 296 9.35 10.52 -24.16
CA TYR A 296 8.44 10.68 -25.28
C TYR A 296 7.95 12.11 -25.43
N LEU A 297 7.42 12.70 -24.35
CA LEU A 297 6.98 14.10 -24.37
C LEU A 297 8.14 15.05 -24.69
N LYS A 298 9.32 14.82 -24.11
CA LYS A 298 10.52 15.60 -24.43
C LYS A 298 10.89 15.51 -25.91
N TYR A 299 10.79 14.34 -26.52
CA TYR A 299 11.05 14.19 -27.95
C TYR A 299 9.99 14.90 -28.81
N GLU A 300 8.70 14.68 -28.55
CA GLU A 300 7.62 15.22 -29.38
C GLU A 300 7.48 16.74 -29.25
N LEU A 301 7.66 17.27 -28.04
CA LEU A 301 7.42 18.69 -27.73
C LEU A 301 8.69 19.54 -27.79
N GLU A 302 9.86 18.99 -27.45
CA GLU A 302 11.14 19.71 -27.49
C GLU A 302 12.04 19.29 -28.68
N GLY A 303 11.65 18.29 -29.48
CA GLY A 303 12.45 17.81 -30.63
C GLY A 303 13.74 17.06 -30.25
N ASP A 304 13.89 16.62 -29.00
CA ASP A 304 15.12 15.98 -28.50
C ASP A 304 15.30 14.55 -29.06
N LYS A 305 16.07 14.42 -30.14
CA LYS A 305 16.39 13.12 -30.77
C LYS A 305 17.10 12.15 -29.81
N SER A 306 17.88 12.64 -28.86
CA SER A 306 18.55 11.77 -27.88
C SER A 306 17.57 11.11 -26.90
N ALA A 307 16.42 11.75 -26.68
CA ALA A 307 15.34 11.16 -25.89
C ALA A 307 14.68 10.00 -26.66
N LYS A 308 14.45 10.17 -27.97
CA LYS A 308 13.85 9.13 -28.85
C LYS A 308 14.59 7.79 -28.77
N GLU A 309 15.92 7.83 -28.84
CA GLU A 309 16.77 6.63 -28.83
C GLU A 309 16.58 5.79 -27.57
N LYS A 310 16.19 6.41 -26.45
CA LYS A 310 16.03 5.75 -25.15
C LYS A 310 14.62 5.20 -24.92
N ILE A 311 13.61 5.71 -25.62
CA ILE A 311 12.19 5.33 -25.38
C ILE A 311 12.00 3.81 -25.53
N GLU A 312 12.49 3.23 -26.64
CA GLU A 312 12.32 1.80 -26.92
C GLU A 312 13.05 0.94 -25.87
N SER A 313 14.27 1.33 -25.47
CA SER A 313 15.04 0.57 -24.48
C SER A 313 14.37 0.57 -23.11
N GLU A 314 13.82 1.71 -22.68
CA GLU A 314 13.17 1.85 -21.38
C GLU A 314 11.84 1.08 -21.34
N LEU A 315 11.00 1.18 -22.37
CA LEU A 315 9.77 0.38 -22.44
C LEU A 315 10.04 -1.12 -22.55
N THR A 316 11.09 -1.52 -23.27
CA THR A 316 11.49 -2.93 -23.36
C THR A 316 11.93 -3.47 -22.00
N ARG A 317 12.65 -2.68 -21.20
CA ARG A 317 12.99 -3.01 -19.81
C ARG A 317 11.71 -3.14 -18.98
N ALA A 318 10.80 -2.17 -19.03
CA ALA A 318 9.51 -2.24 -18.32
C ALA A 318 8.74 -3.53 -18.66
N LYS A 319 8.60 -3.86 -19.95
CA LYS A 319 7.92 -5.09 -20.42
C LYS A 319 8.61 -6.36 -19.91
N LYS A 320 9.95 -6.43 -19.96
CA LYS A 320 10.72 -7.61 -19.54
C LYS A 320 10.48 -7.93 -18.07
N TYR A 321 10.65 -6.94 -17.19
CA TYR A 321 10.56 -7.15 -15.74
C TYR A 321 9.11 -7.26 -15.25
N GLY A 322 8.18 -6.55 -15.85
CA GLY A 322 6.74 -6.76 -15.59
C GLY A 322 6.29 -8.18 -15.93
N LYS A 323 6.78 -8.76 -17.04
CA LYS A 323 6.50 -10.15 -17.40
C LYS A 323 7.03 -11.11 -16.33
N SER A 324 8.29 -10.92 -15.90
CA SER A 324 8.89 -11.74 -14.84
C SER A 324 8.14 -11.68 -13.51
N ALA A 325 7.56 -10.52 -13.15
CA ALA A 325 6.71 -10.40 -11.96
C ALA A 325 5.38 -11.14 -12.12
N SER A 326 4.77 -11.06 -13.31
CA SER A 326 3.45 -11.65 -13.58
C SER A 326 3.43 -13.18 -13.65
N VAL A 327 4.57 -13.81 -13.93
CA VAL A 327 4.69 -15.27 -13.97
C VAL A 327 4.75 -15.81 -12.53
N GLY A 328 3.67 -16.47 -12.10
CA GLY A 328 3.62 -17.24 -10.85
C GLY A 328 3.13 -16.51 -9.60
N THR A 329 2.91 -15.19 -9.63
CA THR A 329 2.54 -14.44 -8.40
C THR A 329 1.29 -13.56 -8.50
N ALA A 330 0.61 -13.50 -9.66
CA ALA A 330 -0.48 -12.56 -9.97
C ALA A 330 -0.14 -11.06 -9.81
N ARG A 331 1.09 -10.74 -9.40
CA ARG A 331 1.66 -9.41 -9.21
C ARG A 331 2.00 -8.78 -10.56
N GLY A 332 1.86 -7.46 -10.70
CA GLY A 332 2.36 -6.73 -11.87
C GLY A 332 1.73 -7.01 -13.25
N ALA A 333 0.77 -7.93 -13.38
CA ALA A 333 0.16 -8.28 -14.67
C ALA A 333 -0.41 -7.05 -15.41
N ASP A 334 -0.99 -6.11 -14.66
CA ASP A 334 -1.61 -4.90 -15.22
C ASP A 334 -0.54 -3.87 -15.64
N LEU A 335 0.56 -3.74 -14.89
CA LEU A 335 1.69 -2.87 -15.28
C LEU A 335 2.42 -3.43 -16.51
N TRP A 336 2.59 -4.76 -16.59
CA TRP A 336 3.13 -5.42 -17.77
C TRP A 336 2.26 -5.19 -19.02
N LYS A 337 0.94 -5.38 -18.90
CA LYS A 337 -0.01 -5.10 -19.98
C LYS A 337 0.09 -3.65 -20.44
N THR A 338 0.27 -2.72 -19.49
CA THR A 338 0.44 -1.29 -19.75
C THR A 338 1.70 -1.02 -20.57
N ALA A 339 2.86 -1.49 -20.12
CA ALA A 339 4.12 -1.33 -20.85
C ALA A 339 4.05 -1.96 -22.25
N LYS A 340 3.44 -3.15 -22.37
CA LYS A 340 3.21 -3.82 -23.66
C LYS A 340 2.32 -2.98 -24.58
N ALA A 341 1.20 -2.45 -24.07
CA ALA A 341 0.28 -1.62 -24.83
C ALA A 341 0.96 -0.33 -25.31
N ASN A 342 1.79 0.30 -24.47
CA ASN A 342 2.54 1.50 -24.83
C ASN A 342 3.54 1.22 -25.98
N ILE A 343 4.28 0.10 -25.93
CA ILE A 343 5.13 -0.33 -27.05
C ILE A 343 4.32 -0.47 -28.34
N GLN A 344 3.16 -1.16 -28.28
CA GLN A 344 2.33 -1.37 -29.46
C GLN A 344 1.78 -0.05 -30.04
N LYS A 345 1.43 0.91 -29.19
CA LYS A 345 0.98 2.24 -29.60
C LYS A 345 2.10 3.03 -30.28
N LEU A 346 3.29 3.07 -29.69
CA LEU A 346 4.46 3.74 -30.28
C LEU A 346 4.88 3.11 -31.61
N TYR A 347 4.75 1.78 -31.73
CA TYR A 347 5.00 1.08 -32.98
C TYR A 347 3.99 1.49 -34.07
N LYS A 348 2.69 1.55 -33.74
CA LYS A 348 1.63 1.93 -34.70
C LYS A 348 1.81 3.33 -35.26
N ILE A 349 2.35 4.27 -34.47
CA ILE A 349 2.64 5.63 -34.92
C ILE A 349 4.03 5.76 -35.58
N GLY A 350 4.75 4.65 -35.79
CA GLY A 350 6.05 4.64 -36.46
C GLY A 350 7.22 5.20 -35.64
N LEU A 351 7.06 5.40 -34.32
CA LEU A 351 8.10 5.99 -33.49
C LEU A 351 9.22 5.00 -33.15
N ILE A 352 8.86 3.72 -32.95
CA ILE A 352 9.78 2.64 -32.59
C ILE A 352 9.67 1.48 -33.60
N ALA A 353 10.75 0.72 -33.76
CA ALA A 353 10.76 -0.43 -34.66
C ALA A 353 9.97 -1.61 -34.06
N ILE A 354 9.52 -2.57 -34.91
CA ILE A 354 8.96 -3.85 -34.43
C ILE A 354 9.99 -4.48 -33.49
N PRO A 355 9.66 -4.71 -32.20
CA PRO A 355 10.60 -5.34 -31.30
C PRO A 355 11.02 -6.70 -31.85
N LYS A 356 12.33 -6.97 -31.97
CA LYS A 356 12.89 -8.28 -32.40
C LYS A 356 12.26 -9.47 -31.64
N LEU A 357 11.72 -9.22 -30.45
CA LEU A 357 10.99 -10.17 -29.60
C LEU A 357 9.67 -10.67 -30.20
N GLU A 358 8.88 -9.82 -30.88
CA GLU A 358 7.59 -10.26 -31.48
C GLU A 358 7.82 -11.15 -32.71
N ARG A 359 8.90 -10.93 -33.47
CA ARG A 359 9.31 -11.86 -34.55
C ARG A 359 9.60 -13.27 -34.03
N LYS A 360 10.21 -13.41 -32.83
CA LYS A 360 10.47 -14.72 -32.20
C LYS A 360 9.21 -15.34 -31.59
N GLU A 361 8.34 -14.54 -30.95
CA GLU A 361 7.10 -15.03 -30.32
C GLU A 361 6.05 -15.45 -31.37
N ASN A 362 5.92 -14.70 -32.47
CA ASN A 362 5.08 -15.09 -33.62
C ASN A 362 5.63 -16.31 -34.36
N LYS A 363 6.96 -16.45 -34.52
CA LYS A 363 7.56 -17.68 -35.05
C LYS A 363 7.28 -18.90 -34.17
N ARG A 364 7.34 -18.76 -32.83
CA ARG A 364 7.01 -19.85 -31.90
C ARG A 364 5.53 -20.22 -31.92
N ARG A 365 4.62 -19.23 -31.99
CA ARG A 365 3.17 -19.49 -32.11
C ARG A 365 2.82 -20.21 -33.40
N LYS A 366 3.39 -19.80 -34.53
CA LYS A 366 3.21 -20.48 -35.82
C LYS A 366 3.72 -21.93 -35.77
N LYS A 367 4.81 -22.19 -35.06
CA LYS A 367 5.42 -23.53 -34.92
C LYS A 367 4.67 -24.47 -33.96
N ASN A 368 3.83 -23.93 -33.07
CA ASN A 368 2.99 -24.72 -32.15
C ASN A 368 1.55 -24.91 -32.66
N ALA A 369 1.18 -24.21 -33.74
CA ALA A 369 -0.11 -24.32 -34.41
C ALA A 369 -0.06 -25.20 -35.67
N SER A 370 1.16 -25.51 -36.13
CA SER A 370 1.52 -26.58 -37.06
C SER A 370 1.93 -27.82 -36.26
#